data_AF-A0A1I2PAB7-F1
#
_entry.id   AF-A0A1I2PAB7-F1
#
_cell.length_a   1.000
_cell.length_b   1.000
_cell.length_c   1.000
_cell.angle_alpha   90.00
_cell.angle_beta   90.00
_cell.angle_gamma   90.00
#
_symmetry.space_group_name_H-M   'P 1'
#
loop_
_entity.id
_entity.type
_entity.pdbx_description
1 polymer ?
#
loop_
_entity_poly.entity_id
_entity_poly.type
_entity_poly.pdbx_seq_one_letter_code
_entity_poly.pdbx_strand_id
1 'polypeptide(L)' 'MAANRVTNFEVCAHCGSEFERGVRYPVVTVRTEDGGPLFYSFCDDDCKAAWLESRTDE' A
#
# COMPACT_ATOMS: atom_id res chain seq x y z
N MET A 1 4.44 7.68 -25.65
CA MET A 1 3.85 8.28 -24.43
C MET A 1 3.63 7.15 -23.43
N ALA A 2 4.61 6.82 -22.59
CA ALA A 2 4.44 5.85 -21.52
C ALA A 2 4.29 6.65 -20.22
N ALA A 3 3.06 6.76 -19.72
CA ALA A 3 2.83 7.23 -18.37
C ALA A 3 3.42 6.17 -17.44
N ASN A 4 4.65 6.40 -16.97
CA ASN A 4 5.25 5.66 -15.88
C ASN A 4 4.46 6.01 -14.61
N ARG A 5 3.27 5.41 -14.46
CA ARG A 5 2.55 5.38 -13.20
C ARG A 5 3.41 4.55 -12.27
N VAL A 6 4.31 5.22 -11.54
CA VAL A 6 4.97 4.68 -10.35
C VAL A 6 3.84 4.25 -9.43
N THR A 7 3.51 2.98 -9.55
CA THR A 7 2.47 2.35 -8.78
C THR A 7 3.25 1.71 -7.65
N ASN A 8 3.06 2.19 -6.42
CA ASN A 8 3.76 1.73 -5.22
C ASN A 8 3.34 0.30 -4.81
N PHE A 9 3.08 -0.56 -5.80
CA PHE A 9 2.72 -1.97 -5.74
C PHE A 9 3.95 -2.87 -5.85
N GLU A 10 5.15 -2.33 -5.65
CA GLU A 10 6.40 -3.10 -5.73
C GLU A 10 6.87 -3.58 -4.35
N VAL A 11 6.51 -2.87 -3.28
CA VAL A 11 6.91 -3.20 -1.92
C VAL A 11 5.79 -3.02 -0.90
N CYS A 12 5.85 -3.80 0.18
CA CYS A 12 4.95 -3.66 1.32
C CYS A 12 5.10 -2.30 1.98
N ALA A 13 3.98 -1.58 2.14
CA ALA A 13 3.95 -0.27 2.75
C ALA A 13 4.26 -0.28 4.26
N HIS A 14 4.21 -1.45 4.91
CA HIS A 14 4.54 -1.62 6.32
C HIS A 14 5.99 -2.07 6.53
N CYS A 15 6.38 -3.22 5.96
CA CYS A 15 7.69 -3.83 6.21
C CYS A 15 8.73 -3.61 5.11
N GLY A 16 8.34 -3.07 3.95
CA GLY A 16 9.24 -2.81 2.81
C GLY A 16 9.61 -4.05 1.97
N SER A 17 9.03 -5.22 2.25
CA SER A 17 9.31 -6.43 1.47
C SER A 17 8.83 -6.32 0.03
N GLU A 18 9.64 -6.81 -0.91
CA GLU A 18 9.32 -6.85 -2.34
C GLU A 18 8.16 -7.82 -2.64
N PHE A 19 7.31 -7.44 -3.58
CA PHE A 19 6.19 -8.26 -4.01
C PHE A 19 6.53 -9.19 -5.17
N GLU A 20 5.99 -10.40 -5.12
CA GLU A 20 6.09 -11.36 -6.20
C GLU A 20 5.09 -11.03 -7.32
N ARG A 21 5.58 -11.10 -8.57
CA ARG A 21 4.72 -10.86 -9.73
C ARG A 21 3.67 -11.96 -9.87
N GLY A 22 2.42 -11.57 -10.04
CA GLY A 22 1.29 -12.50 -10.25
C GLY A 22 0.60 -12.97 -8.97
N VAL A 23 1.06 -12.53 -7.80
CA VAL A 23 0.40 -12.77 -6.51
C VAL A 23 -0.58 -11.62 -6.22
N ARG A 24 -1.72 -11.94 -5.60
CA ARG A 24 -2.66 -10.93 -5.10
C ARG A 24 -2.30 -10.58 -3.67
N TYR A 25 -2.08 -9.29 -3.45
CA TYR A 25 -1.76 -8.73 -2.14
C TYR A 25 -2.92 -7.89 -1.60
N PRO A 26 -3.12 -7.84 -0.28
CA PRO A 26 -4.04 -6.90 0.34
C PRO A 26 -3.64 -5.45 0.02
N VAL A 27 -4.64 -4.62 -0.30
CA VAL A 27 -4.46 -3.21 -0.66
C VAL A 27 -5.42 -2.35 0.17
N VAL A 28 -4.95 -1.21 0.65
CA VAL A 28 -5.75 -0.17 1.30
C VAL A 28 -5.69 1.10 0.45
N THR A 29 -6.85 1.73 0.28
CA THR A 29 -6.97 3.02 -0.40
C THR A 29 -7.21 4.10 0.65
N VAL A 30 -6.36 5.13 0.67
CA VAL A 30 -6.49 6.30 1.54
C VAL A 30 -6.73 7.53 0.68
N ARG A 31 -7.57 8.45 1.15
CA ARG A 31 -7.74 9.75 0.50
C ARG A 31 -6.73 10.72 1.10
N THR A 32 -5.95 11.37 0.26
CA THR A 32 -5.09 12.48 0.69
C THR A 32 -5.89 13.76 0.84
N GLU A 33 -5.36 14.71 1.60
CA GLU A 33 -5.92 16.06 1.73
C GLU A 33 -6.00 16.79 0.37
N ASP A 34 -5.07 16.51 -0.55
CA ASP A 34 -5.11 16.94 -1.96
C ASP A 34 -6.19 16.26 -2.81
N GLY A 35 -7.02 15.39 -2.21
CA GLY A 35 -8.15 14.73 -2.88
C GLY A 35 -7.78 13.54 -3.77
N GLY A 36 -6.52 13.13 -3.78
CA GLY A 36 -6.04 11.99 -4.55
C GLY A 36 -6.16 10.66 -3.78
N PRO A 37 -6.55 9.55 -4.44
CA PRO A 37 -6.46 8.23 -3.82
C PRO A 37 -5.00 7.76 -3.83
N LEU A 38 -4.46 7.48 -2.65
CA LEU A 38 -3.21 6.72 -2.47
C LEU A 38 -3.54 5.26 -2.18
N PHE A 39 -2.81 4.37 -2.86
CA PHE A 39 -2.94 2.94 -2.69
C PHE A 39 -1.70 2.40 -1.98
N TYR A 40 -1.90 1.68 -0.88
CA TYR A 40 -0.85 1.02 -0.12
C TYR A 40 -1.09 -0.48 -0.15
N SER A 41 -0.05 -1.25 -0.42
CA SER A 41 -0.13 -2.70 -0.51
C SER A 41 0.66 -3.37 0.58
N PHE A 42 0.22 -4.54 1.00
CA PHE A 42 0.78 -5.26 2.13
C PHE A 42 1.04 -6.72 1.74
N CYS A 43 2.08 -7.33 2.31
CA CYS A 43 2.39 -8.74 2.05
C CYS A 43 1.32 -9.69 2.61
N ASP A 44 0.67 -9.29 3.69
CA ASP A 44 -0.31 -10.07 4.42
C ASP A 44 -1.25 -9.15 5.22
N ASP A 45 -2.30 -9.75 5.80
CA ASP A 45 -3.30 -9.01 6.57
C ASP A 45 -2.75 -8.52 7.92
N ASP A 46 -1.68 -9.14 8.44
CA ASP A 46 -1.00 -8.72 9.68
C ASP A 46 -0.26 -7.40 9.47
N CYS A 47 0.54 -7.29 8.41
CA CYS A 47 1.18 -6.03 8.00
C CYS A 47 0.16 -4.93 7.71
N LYS A 48 -0.98 -5.28 7.12
CA LYS A 48 -2.08 -4.33 6.90
C LYS A 48 -2.68 -3.87 8.23
N ALA A 49 -2.97 -4.79 9.14
CA ALA A 49 -3.55 -4.48 10.45
C ALA A 49 -2.61 -3.60 11.28
N ALA A 50 -1.34 -3.98 11.42
CA ALA A 50 -0.33 -3.20 12.15
C ALA A 50 -0.17 -1.79 11.57
N TRP A 51 -0.19 -1.66 10.25
CA TRP A 51 -0.16 -0.35 9.59
C TRP A 51 -1.42 0.48 9.85
N LEU A 52 -2.62 -0.13 9.88
CA LEU A 52 -3.86 0.58 10.23
C LEU A 52 -3.88 1.02 11.69
N GLU A 53 -3.40 0.18 12.60
CA GLU A 53 -3.29 0.50 14.03
C GLU A 53 -2.36 1.70 14.24
N SER A 54 -1.20 1.73 13.57
CA SER A 54 -0.27 2.88 13.65
C SER A 54 -0.83 4.22 13.15
N ARG A 55 -1.97 4.21 12.47
CA ARG A 55 -2.65 5.39 11.93
C ARG A 55 -3.92 5.79 12.69
N THR A 56 -4.37 4.93 13.60
CA THR A 56 -5.59 5.15 14.39
C THR A 56 -5.27 5.72 15.78
N ASP A 57 -3.98 5.77 16.16
CA ASP A 57 -3.48 6.40 17.39
C ASP A 57 -3.34 7.93 17.23
N GLU A 58 -4.41 8.62 16.82
CA GLU A 58 -4.57 10.09 16.93
C GLU A 58 -5.95 10.46 17.47
#